data_AF-A0A7W1AIW4-F1
#
_entry.id   AF-A0A7W1AIW4-F1
#
_cell.length_a   1.000
_cell.length_b   1.000
_cell.length_c   1.000
_cell.angle_alpha   90.00
_cell.angle_beta   90.00
_cell.angle_gamma   90.00
#
_symmetry.space_group_name_H-M   'P 1'
#
loop_
_entity.id
_entity.type
_entity.pdbx_description
1 polymer ?
#
loop_
_entity_poly.entity_id
_entity_poly.type
_entity_poly.pdbx_seq_one_letter_code
_entity_poly.pdbx_strand_id
1 'polypeptide(L)'
;MVFGLSCCGLLLLGMPLLLAKKYPGQGKTLFKYSALAAGTFFVTVNLFGGVLFGMRQAQSALSSYTNPSVAIASGTFDTLYNNADEFVTTGKELFLPTLEAMRNNPDEQPAVMLLENGMKIVEDAKVFMSMAKLFKKVDFIFGILPIILTLVTLILFLLAIKPTLVEIIKLPAAAAAGKTGAGRDVVTRSIQRVKGEMLATLCTVGVLTVLTLVSAAILGRVVEPALASLLRYFSAAISYLQFVEGASSGLVFVSLFGVILFLVLNLAALILSMSFFLGKSQKIIQARFNEGEPIAKHTRFFKWGVPAVLLVQVFPLVFAHLGEFILDKVNERLLSGVKDAESVPWTKLMIAGPL
;
A
#
# COMPACT_ATOMS: atom_id res chain seq x y z
N MET A 1 4.26 4.42 -22.48
CA MET A 1 4.83 5.72 -22.04
C MET A 1 6.36 5.73 -22.09
N VAL A 2 7.07 4.76 -21.49
CA VAL A 2 8.55 4.70 -21.52
C VAL A 2 9.13 4.64 -22.95
N PHE A 3 8.47 3.89 -23.85
CA PHE A 3 8.84 3.86 -25.26
C PHE A 3 8.75 5.24 -25.94
N GLY A 4 7.69 6.01 -25.66
CA GLY A 4 7.56 7.39 -26.15
C GLY A 4 8.66 8.31 -25.64
N LEU A 5 9.07 8.15 -24.39
CA LEU A 5 10.20 8.89 -23.81
C LEU A 5 11.53 8.49 -24.46
N SER A 6 11.70 7.23 -24.83
CA SER A 6 12.90 6.74 -25.53
C SER A 6 13.05 7.34 -26.94
N CYS A 7 11.93 7.61 -27.62
CA CYS A 7 11.92 8.27 -28.93
C CYS A 7 12.41 9.73 -28.87
N CYS A 8 12.31 10.40 -27.71
CA CYS A 8 12.90 11.73 -27.53
C CYS A 8 14.43 11.72 -27.72
N GLY A 9 15.08 10.58 -27.54
CA GLY A 9 16.51 10.41 -27.84
C GLY A 9 16.86 10.66 -29.31
N LEU A 10 15.91 10.45 -30.24
CA LEU A 10 16.12 10.73 -31.66
C LEU A 10 16.28 12.23 -31.95
N LEU A 11 15.74 13.10 -31.09
CA LEU A 11 15.97 14.54 -31.18
C LEU A 11 17.45 14.91 -31.03
N LEU A 12 18.25 14.04 -30.40
CA LEU A 12 19.70 14.24 -30.28
C LEU A 12 20.40 14.15 -31.64
N LEU A 13 19.83 13.49 -32.64
CA LEU A 13 20.36 13.51 -34.01
C LEU A 13 20.34 14.91 -34.63
N GLY A 14 19.49 15.82 -34.12
CA GLY A 14 19.44 17.23 -34.53
C GLY A 14 20.45 18.15 -33.84
N MET A 15 21.15 17.68 -32.80
CA MET A 15 22.20 18.46 -32.10
C MET A 15 23.31 19.03 -33.01
N PRO A 16 23.72 18.38 -34.11
CA PRO A 16 24.70 18.95 -35.03
C PRO A 16 24.25 20.28 -35.64
N LEU A 17 22.95 20.47 -35.90
CA LEU A 17 22.41 21.72 -36.45
C LEU A 17 22.48 22.87 -35.44
N LEU A 18 22.23 22.58 -34.15
CA LEU A 18 22.28 23.56 -33.07
C LEU A 18 23.73 23.92 -32.68
N LEU A 19 24.64 22.94 -32.71
CA LEU A 19 26.03 23.11 -32.29
C LEU A 19 26.97 23.53 -33.43
N ALA A 20 26.52 23.50 -34.69
CA ALA A 20 27.32 23.87 -35.87
C ALA A 20 27.91 25.28 -35.76
N LYS A 21 27.13 26.25 -35.24
CA LYS A 21 27.58 27.63 -35.04
C LYS A 21 28.64 27.77 -33.94
N LYS A 22 28.62 26.88 -32.94
CA LYS A 22 29.51 26.94 -31.77
C LYS A 22 30.83 26.18 -32.00
N TYR A 23 30.82 25.17 -32.86
CA TYR A 23 31.99 24.34 -33.19
C TYR A 23 32.17 24.23 -34.71
N PRO A 24 32.62 25.32 -35.38
CA PRO A 24 32.80 25.31 -36.83
C PRO A 24 33.86 24.26 -37.24
N GLY A 25 33.60 23.56 -38.35
CA GLY A 25 34.49 22.52 -38.89
C GLY A 25 34.40 21.14 -38.23
N GLN A 26 33.64 20.97 -37.15
CA GLN A 26 33.51 19.69 -36.42
C GLN A 26 32.24 18.88 -36.74
N GLY A 27 31.58 19.14 -37.88
CA GLY A 27 30.29 18.53 -38.23
C GLY A 27 30.27 17.00 -38.21
N LYS A 28 31.33 16.35 -38.75
CA LYS A 28 31.45 14.88 -38.75
C LYS A 28 31.56 14.30 -37.34
N THR A 29 32.30 14.97 -36.46
CA THR A 29 32.44 14.61 -35.04
C THR A 29 31.10 14.80 -34.32
N LEU A 30 30.45 15.96 -34.49
CA LEU A 30 29.15 16.25 -33.90
C LEU A 30 28.09 15.23 -34.32
N PHE A 31 28.02 14.85 -35.59
CA PHE A 31 27.07 13.85 -36.07
C PHE A 31 27.34 12.45 -35.47
N LYS A 32 28.60 11.99 -35.50
CA LYS A 32 29.01 10.69 -34.94
C LYS A 32 28.63 10.57 -33.46
N TYR A 33 28.95 11.59 -32.68
CA TYR A 33 28.69 11.60 -31.24
C TYR A 33 27.22 11.88 -30.91
N SER A 34 26.48 12.59 -31.76
CA SER A 34 25.02 12.75 -31.65
C SER A 34 24.28 11.44 -31.91
N ALA A 35 24.72 10.66 -32.91
CA ALA A 35 24.20 9.31 -33.15
C ALA A 35 24.50 8.35 -31.98
N LEU A 36 25.73 8.42 -31.43
CA LEU A 36 26.09 7.65 -30.24
C LEU A 36 25.23 8.05 -29.03
N ALA A 37 25.00 9.35 -28.82
CA ALA A 37 24.15 9.85 -27.75
C ALA A 37 22.70 9.39 -27.92
N ALA A 38 22.14 9.48 -29.13
CA ALA A 38 20.78 9.01 -29.43
C ALA A 38 20.61 7.50 -29.16
N GLY A 39 21.56 6.68 -29.63
CA GLY A 39 21.55 5.23 -29.38
C GLY A 39 21.71 4.90 -27.88
N THR A 40 22.64 5.57 -27.19
CA THR A 40 22.87 5.37 -25.76
C THR A 40 21.65 5.79 -24.95
N PHE A 41 21.00 6.91 -25.31
CA PHE A 41 19.76 7.37 -24.69
C PHE A 41 18.64 6.34 -24.86
N PHE A 42 18.42 5.87 -26.10
CA PHE A 42 17.36 4.91 -26.40
C PHE A 42 17.55 3.61 -25.60
N VAL A 43 18.75 3.04 -25.62
CA VAL A 43 19.08 1.81 -24.87
C VAL A 43 18.93 2.03 -23.37
N THR A 44 19.48 3.14 -22.85
CA THR A 44 19.43 3.47 -21.41
C THR A 44 18.00 3.59 -20.92
N VAL A 45 17.15 4.38 -21.60
CA VAL A 45 15.74 4.57 -21.21
C VAL A 45 14.94 3.27 -21.29
N ASN A 46 15.17 2.43 -22.30
CA ASN A 46 14.46 1.16 -22.41
C ASN A 46 14.88 0.14 -21.34
N LEU A 47 16.17 0.02 -21.04
CA LEU A 47 16.64 -0.86 -19.95
C LEU A 47 16.08 -0.39 -18.60
N PHE A 48 16.10 0.91 -18.36
CA PHE A 48 15.46 1.53 -17.21
C PHE A 48 13.94 1.29 -17.15
N GLY A 49 13.27 1.36 -18.30
CA GLY A 49 11.87 1.00 -18.46
C GLY A 49 11.57 -0.45 -18.11
N GLY A 50 12.44 -1.38 -18.55
CA GLY A 50 12.33 -2.80 -18.24
C GLY A 50 12.43 -3.07 -16.73
N VAL A 51 13.35 -2.38 -16.05
CA VAL A 51 13.49 -2.46 -14.60
C VAL A 51 12.23 -1.98 -13.87
N LEU A 52 11.68 -0.84 -14.27
CA LEU A 52 10.40 -0.34 -13.71
C LEU A 52 9.23 -1.29 -13.99
N PHE A 53 9.16 -1.85 -15.20
CA PHE A 53 8.13 -2.81 -15.56
C PHE A 53 8.20 -4.07 -14.70
N GLY A 54 9.41 -4.61 -14.48
CA GLY A 54 9.63 -5.75 -13.58
C GLY A 54 9.22 -5.45 -12.14
N MET A 55 9.58 -4.27 -11.62
CA MET A 55 9.16 -3.85 -10.28
C MET A 55 7.64 -3.73 -10.17
N ARG A 56 6.97 -3.16 -11.18
CA ARG A 56 5.51 -3.05 -11.22
C ARG A 56 4.83 -4.42 -11.29
N GLN A 57 5.36 -5.35 -12.07
CA GLN A 57 4.86 -6.73 -12.13
C GLN A 57 4.97 -7.41 -10.75
N ALA A 58 6.12 -7.28 -10.07
CA ALA A 58 6.30 -7.83 -8.73
C ALA A 58 5.33 -7.19 -7.73
N GLN A 59 5.18 -5.87 -7.74
CA GLN A 59 4.21 -5.16 -6.90
C GLN A 59 2.77 -5.58 -7.19
N SER A 60 2.42 -5.81 -8.46
CA SER A 60 1.08 -6.24 -8.86
C SER A 60 0.79 -7.69 -8.49
N ALA A 61 1.79 -8.57 -8.48
CA ALA A 61 1.62 -9.94 -8.00
C ALA A 61 1.41 -9.95 -6.48
N LEU A 62 2.20 -9.14 -5.77
CA LEU A 62 2.16 -9.01 -4.32
C LEU A 62 0.95 -8.23 -3.81
N SER A 63 0.33 -7.37 -4.62
CA SER A 63 -0.83 -6.57 -4.22
C SER A 63 -2.03 -7.42 -3.84
N SER A 64 -2.18 -8.62 -4.40
CA SER A 64 -3.23 -9.56 -4.01
C SER A 64 -3.18 -9.96 -2.53
N TYR A 65 -1.98 -9.98 -1.93
CA TYR A 65 -1.75 -10.34 -0.53
C TYR A 65 -1.73 -9.14 0.42
N THR A 66 -1.56 -7.92 -0.11
CA THR A 66 -1.39 -6.71 0.71
C THR A 66 -2.45 -5.66 0.45
N ASN A 67 -3.42 -5.92 -0.43
CA ASN A 67 -4.51 -5.00 -0.68
C ASN A 67 -5.43 -4.97 0.56
N PRO A 68 -5.50 -3.83 1.27
CA PRO A 68 -6.33 -3.70 2.45
C PRO A 68 -7.80 -4.06 2.21
N SER A 69 -8.35 -3.68 1.07
CA SER A 69 -9.75 -3.95 0.73
C SER A 69 -9.99 -5.45 0.52
N VAL A 70 -9.02 -6.16 -0.08
CA VAL A 70 -9.09 -7.64 -0.23
C VAL A 70 -8.95 -8.32 1.11
N ALA A 71 -8.04 -7.86 1.98
CA ALA A 71 -7.86 -8.41 3.32
C ALA A 71 -9.12 -8.24 4.18
N ILE A 72 -9.76 -7.06 4.14
CA ILE A 72 -11.03 -6.80 4.82
C ILE A 72 -12.13 -7.71 4.27
N ALA A 73 -12.24 -7.83 2.95
CA ALA A 73 -13.27 -8.66 2.32
C ALA A 73 -13.09 -10.15 2.66
N SER A 74 -11.89 -10.70 2.47
CA SER A 74 -11.56 -12.10 2.83
C SER A 74 -11.76 -12.37 4.31
N GLY A 75 -11.21 -11.53 5.18
CA GLY A 75 -11.41 -11.65 6.62
C GLY A 75 -12.88 -11.58 7.03
N THR A 76 -13.71 -10.83 6.29
CA THR A 76 -15.16 -10.77 6.56
C THR A 76 -15.79 -12.13 6.27
N PHE A 77 -15.46 -12.76 5.14
CA PHE A 77 -15.97 -14.10 4.82
C PHE A 77 -15.46 -15.17 5.79
N ASP A 78 -14.17 -15.15 6.10
CA ASP A 78 -13.56 -16.12 7.02
C ASP A 78 -14.22 -16.01 8.40
N THR A 79 -14.45 -14.78 8.89
CA THR A 79 -15.15 -14.55 10.16
C THR A 79 -16.59 -15.08 10.12
N LEU A 80 -17.32 -14.83 9.04
CA LEU A 80 -18.71 -15.31 8.89
C LEU A 80 -18.79 -16.83 8.82
N TYR A 81 -17.82 -17.45 8.15
CA TYR A 81 -17.74 -18.90 8.05
C TYR A 81 -17.38 -19.54 9.40
N ASN A 82 -16.35 -19.01 10.08
CA ASN A 82 -15.83 -19.55 11.33
C ASN A 82 -16.80 -19.36 12.52
N ASN A 83 -17.69 -18.37 12.45
CA ASN A 83 -18.66 -18.06 13.50
C ASN A 83 -20.12 -18.26 13.05
N ALA A 84 -20.34 -19.04 11.99
CA ALA A 84 -21.67 -19.25 11.40
C ALA A 84 -22.72 -19.71 12.43
N ASP A 85 -22.30 -20.53 13.41
CA ASP A 85 -23.15 -21.05 14.49
C ASP A 85 -23.59 -19.96 15.50
N GLU A 86 -22.72 -18.99 15.79
CA GLU A 86 -23.07 -17.83 16.65
C GLU A 86 -24.02 -16.85 15.93
N PHE A 87 -23.97 -16.83 14.60
CA PHE A 87 -24.71 -15.88 13.79
C PHE A 87 -25.95 -16.47 13.10
N VAL A 88 -26.42 -17.69 13.43
CA VAL A 88 -27.54 -18.34 12.71
C VAL A 88 -28.84 -17.51 12.67
N THR A 89 -29.17 -16.81 13.77
CA THR A 89 -30.38 -15.98 13.87
C THR A 89 -30.24 -14.63 13.17
N THR A 90 -29.10 -13.96 13.31
CA THR A 90 -28.74 -12.73 12.55
C THR A 90 -28.45 -13.05 11.06
N GLY A 91 -28.10 -14.31 10.78
CA GLY A 91 -27.79 -15.02 9.53
C GLY A 91 -28.72 -14.69 8.37
N LYS A 92 -30.00 -14.97 8.62
CA LYS A 92 -31.03 -14.91 7.58
C LYS A 92 -31.41 -13.48 7.20
N GLU A 93 -31.43 -12.56 8.15
CA GLU A 93 -31.94 -11.20 7.91
C GLU A 93 -30.85 -10.22 7.48
N LEU A 94 -29.59 -10.47 7.88
CA LEU A 94 -28.47 -9.56 7.61
C LEU A 94 -27.50 -10.11 6.57
N PHE A 95 -27.10 -11.37 6.68
CA PHE A 95 -26.00 -11.92 5.89
C PHE A 95 -26.46 -12.44 4.53
N LEU A 96 -27.63 -13.09 4.44
CA LEU A 96 -28.20 -13.52 3.16
C LEU A 96 -28.37 -12.36 2.16
N PRO A 97 -28.99 -11.22 2.53
CA PRO A 97 -29.11 -10.07 1.64
C PRO A 97 -27.77 -9.43 1.29
N THR A 98 -26.76 -9.54 2.16
CA THR A 98 -25.40 -9.05 1.89
C THR A 98 -24.72 -9.91 0.83
N LEU A 99 -24.82 -11.24 0.95
CA LEU A 99 -24.28 -12.17 -0.04
C LEU A 99 -24.97 -12.00 -1.41
N GLU A 100 -26.27 -11.74 -1.43
CA GLU A 100 -27.01 -11.44 -2.66
C GLU A 100 -26.62 -10.08 -3.28
N ALA A 101 -26.47 -9.04 -2.45
CA ALA A 101 -26.03 -7.72 -2.91
C ALA A 101 -24.63 -7.75 -3.54
N MET A 102 -23.70 -8.50 -2.93
CA MET A 102 -22.36 -8.73 -3.48
C MET A 102 -22.37 -9.47 -4.82
N ARG A 103 -23.26 -10.45 -4.99
CA ARG A 103 -23.38 -11.17 -6.28
C ARG A 103 -23.77 -10.20 -7.40
N ASN A 104 -24.54 -9.17 -7.07
CA ASN A 104 -24.95 -8.14 -8.01
C ASN A 104 -23.95 -6.98 -8.13
N ASN A 105 -23.16 -6.71 -7.08
CA ASN A 105 -22.14 -5.65 -7.02
C ASN A 105 -20.81 -6.19 -6.45
N PRO A 106 -20.03 -6.95 -7.24
CA PRO A 106 -18.83 -7.63 -6.75
C PRO A 106 -17.68 -6.67 -6.35
N ASP A 107 -17.73 -5.42 -6.82
CA ASP A 107 -16.70 -4.40 -6.56
C ASP A 107 -16.92 -3.65 -5.23
N GLU A 108 -18.06 -3.83 -4.57
CA GLU A 108 -18.38 -3.12 -3.33
C GLU A 108 -17.84 -3.89 -2.11
N GLN A 109 -17.40 -3.17 -1.06
CA GLN A 109 -16.85 -3.82 0.13
C GLN A 109 -17.94 -4.57 0.92
N PRO A 110 -17.73 -5.83 1.35
CA PRO A 110 -18.69 -6.59 2.14
C PRO A 110 -19.11 -5.90 3.45
N ALA A 111 -18.17 -5.23 4.13
CA ALA A 111 -18.46 -4.46 5.35
C ALA A 111 -19.44 -3.30 5.11
N VAL A 112 -19.37 -2.65 3.94
CA VAL A 112 -20.30 -1.59 3.55
C VAL A 112 -21.70 -2.15 3.34
N MET A 113 -21.81 -3.25 2.60
CA MET A 113 -23.10 -3.91 2.33
C MET A 113 -23.74 -4.43 3.61
N LEU A 114 -22.95 -4.92 4.57
CA LEU A 114 -23.44 -5.31 5.90
C LEU A 114 -24.05 -4.15 6.67
N LEU A 115 -23.36 -3.01 6.72
CA LEU A 115 -23.86 -1.80 7.37
C LEU A 115 -25.14 -1.30 6.69
N GLU A 116 -25.20 -1.33 5.36
CA GLU A 116 -26.38 -0.93 4.59
C GLU A 116 -27.56 -1.89 4.78
N ASN A 117 -27.33 -3.19 4.94
CA ASN A 117 -28.40 -4.15 5.21
C ASN A 117 -28.91 -4.09 6.65
N GLY A 118 -28.07 -3.75 7.64
CA GLY A 118 -28.55 -3.53 9.02
C GLY A 118 -29.53 -2.37 9.15
N MET A 119 -29.49 -1.41 8.21
CA MET A 119 -30.51 -0.35 8.12
C MET A 119 -31.92 -0.90 7.84
N LYS A 120 -32.04 -2.09 7.25
CA LYS A 120 -33.35 -2.71 6.99
C LYS A 120 -33.95 -3.36 8.23
N ILE A 121 -33.14 -3.54 9.28
CA ILE A 121 -33.50 -4.25 10.52
C ILE A 121 -33.87 -3.27 11.65
N VAL A 122 -33.48 -1.99 11.55
CA VAL A 122 -33.68 -0.98 12.60
C VAL A 122 -34.24 0.32 12.03
N GLU A 123 -35.29 0.88 12.64
CA GLU A 123 -35.96 2.11 12.18
C GLU A 123 -35.04 3.36 12.17
N ASP A 124 -34.09 3.48 13.12
CA ASP A 124 -33.18 4.64 13.24
C ASP A 124 -31.88 4.47 12.42
N ALA A 125 -32.05 4.26 11.11
CA ALA A 125 -31.00 3.90 10.14
C ALA A 125 -29.89 4.95 9.90
N LYS A 126 -29.98 6.15 10.48
CA LYS A 126 -29.08 7.27 10.17
C LYS A 126 -27.63 7.04 10.61
N VAL A 127 -27.42 6.31 11.70
CA VAL A 127 -26.07 6.00 12.22
C VAL A 127 -25.35 5.04 11.28
N PHE A 128 -26.02 3.96 10.89
CA PHE A 128 -25.48 2.97 9.96
C PHE A 128 -25.18 3.57 8.58
N MET A 129 -26.05 4.45 8.06
CA MET A 129 -25.78 5.18 6.83
C MET A 129 -24.53 6.07 6.92
N SER A 130 -24.32 6.72 8.06
CA SER A 130 -23.13 7.56 8.29
C SER A 130 -21.85 6.71 8.34
N MET A 131 -21.93 5.52 8.94
CA MET A 131 -20.82 4.56 8.97
C MET A 131 -20.51 3.98 7.59
N ALA A 132 -21.53 3.58 6.83
CA ALA A 132 -21.36 3.09 5.45
C ALA A 132 -20.69 4.14 4.56
N LYS A 133 -21.12 5.41 4.64
CA LYS A 133 -20.48 6.53 3.92
C LYS A 133 -19.03 6.75 4.33
N LEU A 134 -18.69 6.59 5.60
CA LEU A 134 -17.31 6.70 6.08
C LEU A 134 -16.43 5.56 5.54
N PHE A 135 -16.92 4.31 5.58
CA PHE A 135 -16.22 3.18 4.96
C PHE A 135 -16.01 3.39 3.46
N LYS A 136 -17.03 3.82 2.71
CA LYS A 136 -16.91 4.14 1.29
C LYS A 136 -15.79 5.16 1.02
N LYS A 137 -15.64 6.19 1.87
CA LYS A 137 -14.53 7.16 1.76
C LYS A 137 -13.17 6.54 2.04
N VAL A 138 -13.07 5.69 3.06
CA VAL A 138 -11.81 5.00 3.40
C VAL A 138 -11.40 4.04 2.29
N ASP A 139 -12.32 3.22 1.80
CA ASP A 139 -12.07 2.30 0.68
C ASP A 139 -11.63 3.04 -0.58
N PHE A 140 -12.29 4.17 -0.90
CA PHE A 140 -11.89 5.04 -2.00
C PHE A 140 -10.44 5.55 -1.85
N ILE A 141 -10.04 5.97 -0.65
CA ILE A 141 -8.66 6.42 -0.39
C ILE A 141 -7.68 5.25 -0.61
N PHE A 142 -8.00 4.06 -0.12
CA PHE A 142 -7.17 2.87 -0.33
C PHE A 142 -7.09 2.46 -1.80
N GLY A 143 -8.16 2.65 -2.58
CA GLY A 143 -8.16 2.44 -4.03
C GLY A 143 -7.27 3.42 -4.79
N ILE A 144 -7.20 4.68 -4.34
CA ILE A 144 -6.37 5.72 -4.98
C ILE A 144 -4.89 5.62 -4.59
N LEU A 145 -4.59 5.17 -3.37
CA LEU A 145 -3.23 5.17 -2.82
C LEU A 145 -2.19 4.48 -3.74
N PRO A 146 -2.45 3.30 -4.35
CA PRO A 146 -1.53 2.69 -5.32
C PRO A 146 -1.24 3.55 -6.54
N ILE A 147 -2.23 4.30 -7.03
CA ILE A 147 -2.10 5.19 -8.20
C ILE A 147 -1.14 6.33 -7.87
N ILE A 148 -1.35 6.99 -6.72
CA ILE A 148 -0.48 8.07 -6.24
C ILE A 148 0.95 7.56 -6.03
N LEU A 149 1.11 6.41 -5.35
CA LEU A 149 2.42 5.81 -5.11
C LEU A 149 3.15 5.47 -6.42
N THR A 150 2.42 4.96 -7.42
CA THR A 150 2.97 4.69 -8.76
C THR A 150 3.47 5.97 -9.41
N LEU A 151 2.69 7.05 -9.33
CA LEU A 151 3.03 8.35 -9.91
C LEU A 151 4.27 8.96 -9.23
N VAL A 152 4.33 8.94 -7.90
CA VAL A 152 5.49 9.38 -7.12
C VAL A 152 6.74 8.56 -7.47
N THR A 153 6.61 7.24 -7.57
CA THR A 153 7.71 6.34 -7.94
C THR A 153 8.26 6.69 -9.32
N LEU A 154 7.38 6.97 -10.29
CA LEU A 154 7.77 7.39 -11.63
C LEU A 154 8.52 8.73 -11.63
N ILE A 155 8.07 9.71 -10.83
CA ILE A 155 8.76 11.00 -10.69
C ILE A 155 10.15 10.80 -10.08
N LEU A 156 10.26 10.07 -8.97
CA LEU A 156 11.53 9.79 -8.31
C LEU A 156 12.51 9.08 -9.25
N PHE A 157 12.00 8.16 -10.06
CA PHE A 157 12.78 7.49 -11.07
C PHE A 157 13.33 8.44 -12.15
N LEU A 158 12.48 9.32 -12.69
CA LEU A 158 12.91 10.33 -13.67
C LEU A 158 14.00 11.25 -13.08
N LEU A 159 13.87 11.62 -11.80
CA LEU A 159 14.87 12.39 -11.09
C LEU A 159 16.19 11.63 -10.91
N ALA A 160 16.15 10.32 -10.67
CA ALA A 160 17.33 9.47 -10.51
C ALA A 160 18.12 9.28 -11.81
N ILE A 161 17.43 9.15 -12.96
CA ILE A 161 18.08 9.00 -14.28
C ILE A 161 18.52 10.33 -14.91
N LYS A 162 17.97 11.46 -14.45
CA LYS A 162 18.25 12.81 -14.97
C LYS A 162 19.75 13.09 -15.13
N PRO A 163 20.64 12.81 -14.16
CA PRO A 163 22.08 13.08 -14.33
C PRO A 163 22.69 12.31 -15.50
N THR A 164 22.35 11.02 -15.62
CA THR A 164 22.81 10.14 -16.71
C THR A 164 22.28 10.63 -18.06
N LEU A 165 21.01 11.01 -18.14
CA LEU A 165 20.43 11.59 -19.36
C LEU A 165 21.14 12.89 -19.76
N VAL A 166 21.46 13.77 -18.79
CA VAL A 166 22.18 15.01 -19.06
C VAL A 166 23.60 14.76 -19.56
N GLU A 167 24.31 13.76 -19.04
CA GLU A 167 25.63 13.38 -19.55
C GLU A 167 25.56 12.88 -21.00
N ILE A 168 24.56 12.05 -21.33
CA ILE A 168 24.33 11.56 -22.69
C ILE A 168 24.00 12.72 -23.64
N ILE A 169 23.15 13.67 -23.23
CA ILE A 169 22.77 14.83 -24.04
C ILE A 169 23.99 15.73 -24.32
N LYS A 170 24.90 15.90 -23.35
CA LYS A 170 26.08 16.77 -23.47
C LYS A 170 27.25 16.13 -24.24
N LEU A 171 27.18 14.83 -24.52
CA LEU A 171 28.23 14.04 -25.15
C LEU A 171 28.74 14.61 -26.50
N PRO A 172 27.90 15.10 -27.43
CA PRO A 172 28.38 15.69 -28.68
C PRO A 172 29.22 16.95 -28.47
N ALA A 173 28.81 17.83 -27.54
CA ALA A 173 29.54 19.05 -27.22
C ALA A 173 30.87 18.74 -26.49
N ALA A 174 30.86 17.75 -25.59
CA ALA A 174 32.07 17.32 -24.88
C ALA A 174 33.12 16.72 -25.82
N ALA A 175 32.70 15.93 -26.80
CA ALA A 175 33.58 15.37 -27.83
C ALA A 175 34.12 16.45 -28.78
N ALA A 176 33.28 17.42 -29.17
CA ALA A 176 33.71 18.54 -30.01
C ALA A 176 34.72 19.46 -29.32
N ALA A 177 34.65 19.56 -27.99
CA ALA A 177 35.63 20.27 -27.15
C ALA A 177 36.96 19.52 -26.95
N GLY A 178 37.16 18.37 -27.59
CA GLY A 178 38.45 17.65 -27.58
C GLY A 178 38.66 16.70 -26.40
N LYS A 179 37.63 16.35 -25.61
CA LYS A 179 37.76 15.29 -24.60
C LYS A 179 38.00 13.93 -25.27
N THR A 180 39.23 13.45 -25.21
CA THR A 180 39.62 12.08 -25.62
C THR A 180 38.86 11.04 -24.80
N GLY A 181 38.32 10.00 -25.45
CA GLY A 181 37.59 8.92 -24.76
C GLY A 181 36.13 9.20 -24.39
N ALA A 182 35.63 10.43 -24.58
CA ALA A 182 34.31 10.87 -24.09
C ALA A 182 33.13 9.94 -24.47
N GLY A 183 33.14 9.35 -25.67
CA GLY A 183 32.09 8.42 -26.09
C GLY A 183 32.10 7.08 -25.36
N ARG A 184 33.29 6.45 -25.25
CA ARG A 184 33.43 5.14 -24.60
C ARG A 184 33.17 5.25 -23.10
N ASP A 185 33.62 6.34 -22.48
CA ASP A 185 33.42 6.60 -21.05
C ASP A 185 31.93 6.80 -20.71
N VAL A 186 31.19 7.60 -21.49
CA VAL A 186 29.76 7.83 -21.23
C VAL A 186 28.93 6.57 -21.50
N VAL A 187 29.22 5.81 -22.56
CA VAL A 187 28.54 4.52 -22.81
C VAL A 187 28.81 3.55 -21.67
N THR A 188 30.07 3.42 -21.24
CA THR A 188 30.46 2.50 -20.17
C THR A 188 29.80 2.90 -18.84
N ARG A 189 29.83 4.20 -18.49
CA ARG A 189 29.17 4.72 -17.28
C ARG A 189 27.66 4.55 -17.34
N SER A 190 27.03 4.77 -18.49
CA SER A 190 25.58 4.57 -18.67
C SER A 190 25.20 3.11 -18.46
N ILE A 191 25.96 2.18 -19.06
CA ILE A 191 25.73 0.73 -18.88
C ILE A 191 25.98 0.31 -17.42
N GLN A 192 27.06 0.79 -16.79
CA GLN A 192 27.35 0.50 -15.39
C GLN A 192 26.24 1.01 -14.46
N ARG A 193 25.74 2.23 -14.71
CA ARG A 193 24.61 2.82 -13.97
C ARG A 193 23.33 2.00 -14.14
N VAL A 194 23.00 1.62 -15.38
CA VAL A 194 21.82 0.79 -15.68
C VAL A 194 21.93 -0.57 -14.99
N LYS A 195 23.10 -1.21 -15.04
CA LYS A 195 23.35 -2.47 -14.35
C LYS A 195 23.22 -2.31 -12.83
N GLY A 196 23.78 -1.23 -12.28
CA GLY A 196 23.69 -0.93 -10.85
C GLY A 196 22.25 -0.74 -10.40
N GLU A 197 21.46 0.02 -11.15
CA GLU A 197 20.03 0.24 -10.88
C GLU A 197 19.20 -1.04 -11.07
N MET A 198 19.48 -1.84 -12.09
CA MET A 198 18.81 -3.13 -12.28
C MET A 198 19.04 -4.07 -11.09
N LEU A 199 20.29 -4.20 -10.62
CA LEU A 199 20.63 -4.98 -9.44
C LEU A 199 19.97 -4.39 -8.19
N ALA A 200 19.97 -3.06 -8.08
CA ALA A 200 19.37 -2.39 -6.94
C ALA A 200 17.85 -2.61 -6.87
N THR A 201 17.16 -2.54 -8.00
CA THR A 201 15.74 -2.82 -8.08
C THR A 201 15.45 -4.30 -7.79
N LEU A 202 16.25 -5.23 -8.31
CA LEU A 202 16.06 -6.66 -8.04
C LEU A 202 16.21 -6.99 -6.55
N CYS A 203 17.23 -6.43 -5.88
CA CYS A 203 17.37 -6.56 -4.43
C CYS A 203 16.22 -5.87 -3.67
N THR A 204 15.77 -4.70 -4.13
CA THR A 204 14.62 -3.99 -3.53
C THR A 204 13.33 -4.79 -3.66
N VAL A 205 13.11 -5.46 -4.80
CA VAL A 205 11.98 -6.38 -5.02
C VAL A 205 12.08 -7.58 -4.07
N GLY A 206 13.28 -8.12 -3.86
CA GLY A 206 13.50 -9.17 -2.87
C GLY A 206 13.12 -8.74 -1.46
N VAL A 207 13.56 -7.54 -1.02
CA VAL A 207 13.19 -6.96 0.28
C VAL A 207 11.69 -6.73 0.38
N LEU A 208 11.08 -6.17 -0.67
CA LEU A 208 9.62 -5.96 -0.74
C LEU A 208 8.88 -7.29 -0.58
N THR A 209 9.30 -8.33 -1.30
CA THR A 209 8.66 -9.66 -1.26
C THR A 209 8.68 -10.23 0.16
N VAL A 210 9.84 -10.19 0.83
CA VAL A 210 9.95 -10.67 2.21
C VAL A 210 9.06 -9.86 3.15
N LEU A 211 9.11 -8.52 3.06
CA LEU A 211 8.26 -7.67 3.90
C LEU A 211 6.77 -7.92 3.66
N THR A 212 6.36 -8.06 2.40
CA THR A 212 4.99 -8.36 2.03
C THR A 212 4.52 -9.68 2.63
N LEU A 213 5.32 -10.75 2.53
CA LEU A 213 4.96 -12.05 3.09
C LEU A 213 4.77 -11.98 4.62
N VAL A 214 5.67 -11.27 5.31
CA VAL A 214 5.56 -11.06 6.77
C VAL A 214 4.31 -10.24 7.10
N SER A 215 4.08 -9.13 6.38
CA SER A 215 2.91 -8.29 6.60
C SER A 215 1.60 -8.99 6.29
N ALA A 216 1.51 -9.80 5.23
CA ALA A 216 0.33 -10.58 4.90
C ALA A 216 0.02 -11.62 5.99
N ALA A 217 1.04 -12.31 6.49
CA ALA A 217 0.89 -13.29 7.57
C ALA A 217 0.45 -12.67 8.90
N ILE A 218 0.83 -11.42 9.15
CA ILE A 218 0.37 -10.67 10.33
C ILE A 218 -1.03 -10.11 10.10
N LEU A 219 -1.29 -9.54 8.92
CA LEU A 219 -2.56 -8.91 8.59
C LEU A 219 -3.73 -9.88 8.71
N GLY A 220 -3.60 -11.12 8.21
CA GLY A 220 -4.64 -12.14 8.37
C GLY A 220 -5.01 -12.37 9.84
N ARG A 221 -4.02 -12.42 10.73
CA ARG A 221 -4.22 -12.62 12.17
C ARG A 221 -4.77 -11.40 12.92
N VAL A 222 -4.71 -10.21 12.33
CA VAL A 222 -5.23 -8.97 12.93
C VAL A 222 -6.64 -8.67 12.42
N VAL A 223 -6.88 -8.91 11.13
CA VAL A 223 -8.13 -8.56 10.47
C VAL A 223 -9.27 -9.47 10.93
N GLU A 224 -9.03 -10.77 11.05
CA GLU A 224 -10.05 -11.72 11.51
C GLU A 224 -10.64 -11.37 12.89
N PRO A 225 -9.86 -11.21 13.98
CA PRO A 225 -10.43 -10.85 15.28
C PRO A 225 -11.05 -9.45 15.28
N ALA A 226 -10.49 -8.49 14.54
CA ALA A 226 -11.08 -7.15 14.44
C ALA A 226 -12.45 -7.17 13.75
N LEU A 227 -12.62 -8.01 12.72
CA LEU A 227 -13.90 -8.17 12.02
C LEU A 227 -14.91 -8.99 12.84
N ALA A 228 -14.45 -9.99 13.59
CA ALA A 228 -15.28 -10.70 14.56
C ALA A 228 -15.86 -9.74 15.60
N SER A 229 -15.01 -8.88 16.17
CA SER A 229 -15.44 -7.82 17.08
C SER A 229 -16.41 -6.84 16.41
N LEU A 230 -16.15 -6.44 15.15
CA LEU A 230 -17.06 -5.57 14.41
C LEU A 230 -18.45 -6.19 14.27
N LEU A 231 -18.54 -7.46 13.89
CA LEU A 231 -19.82 -8.16 13.73
C LEU A 231 -20.54 -8.35 15.07
N ARG A 232 -19.80 -8.69 16.14
CA ARG A 232 -20.36 -8.81 17.50
C ARG A 232 -20.93 -7.48 17.98
N TYR A 233 -20.19 -6.39 17.85
CA TYR A 233 -20.66 -5.05 18.22
C TYR A 233 -21.77 -4.53 17.32
N PHE A 234 -21.78 -4.93 16.05
CA PHE A 234 -22.88 -4.62 15.15
C PHE A 234 -24.17 -5.32 15.56
N SER A 235 -24.10 -6.60 15.92
CA SER A 235 -25.25 -7.34 16.46
C SER A 235 -25.73 -6.76 17.80
N ALA A 236 -24.79 -6.41 18.68
CA ALA A 236 -25.10 -5.74 19.94
C ALA A 236 -25.73 -4.35 19.73
N ALA A 237 -25.28 -3.60 18.72
CA ALA A 237 -25.85 -2.31 18.36
C ALA A 237 -27.30 -2.42 17.86
N ILE A 238 -27.59 -3.43 17.03
CA ILE A 238 -28.97 -3.72 16.60
C ILE A 238 -29.85 -4.04 17.81
N SER A 239 -29.38 -4.93 18.69
CA SER A 239 -30.10 -5.30 19.91
C SER A 239 -30.32 -4.10 20.84
N TYR A 240 -29.31 -3.25 21.02
CA TYR A 240 -29.40 -2.03 21.83
C TYR A 240 -30.47 -1.07 21.31
N LEU A 241 -30.53 -0.86 20.00
CA LEU A 241 -31.53 0.02 19.38
C LEU A 241 -32.94 -0.56 19.42
N GLN A 242 -33.08 -1.89 19.42
CA GLN A 242 -34.39 -2.57 19.48
C GLN A 242 -34.96 -2.68 20.90
N PHE A 243 -34.11 -2.90 21.91
CA PHE A 243 -34.55 -3.23 23.27
C PHE A 243 -34.40 -2.09 24.30
N VAL A 244 -33.71 -1.00 23.98
CA VAL A 244 -33.55 0.14 24.91
C VAL A 244 -34.35 1.35 24.45
N GLU A 245 -35.37 1.73 25.23
CA GLU A 245 -36.11 2.97 25.01
C GLU A 245 -35.19 4.20 25.15
N GLY A 246 -35.17 5.06 24.14
CA GLY A 246 -34.28 6.25 24.11
C GLY A 246 -32.81 5.92 23.85
N ALA A 247 -32.52 4.78 23.21
CA ALA A 247 -31.16 4.37 22.84
C ALA A 247 -30.35 5.49 22.18
N SER A 248 -29.09 5.63 22.59
CA SER A 248 -28.21 6.67 22.06
C SER A 248 -27.58 6.22 20.74
N SER A 249 -28.09 6.79 19.65
CA SER A 249 -27.47 6.72 18.31
C SER A 249 -26.00 7.15 18.30
N GLY A 250 -25.59 8.06 19.20
CA GLY A 250 -24.20 8.48 19.37
C GLY A 250 -23.30 7.37 19.95
N LEU A 251 -23.80 6.58 20.90
CA LEU A 251 -23.04 5.45 21.47
C LEU A 251 -22.85 4.33 20.43
N VAL A 252 -23.89 4.04 19.64
CA VAL A 252 -23.79 3.10 18.52
C VAL A 252 -22.71 3.57 17.54
N PHE A 253 -22.72 4.85 17.16
CA PHE A 253 -21.70 5.42 16.28
C PHE A 253 -20.30 5.24 16.85
N VAL A 254 -20.07 5.61 18.11
CA VAL A 254 -18.73 5.55 18.73
C VAL A 254 -18.22 4.11 18.81
N SER A 255 -19.08 3.14 19.17
CA SER A 255 -18.71 1.73 19.25
C SER A 255 -18.27 1.15 17.90
N LEU A 256 -19.08 1.34 16.85
CA LEU A 256 -18.79 0.83 15.51
C LEU A 256 -17.62 1.59 14.89
N PHE A 257 -17.59 2.91 15.03
CA PHE A 257 -16.49 3.73 14.52
C PHE A 257 -15.15 3.37 15.18
N GLY A 258 -15.14 3.04 16.47
CA GLY A 258 -13.94 2.62 17.18
C GLY A 258 -13.27 1.40 16.53
N VAL A 259 -14.06 0.35 16.25
CA VAL A 259 -13.56 -0.87 15.62
C VAL A 259 -13.07 -0.61 14.18
N ILE A 260 -13.77 0.24 13.43
CA ILE A 260 -13.38 0.63 12.07
C ILE A 260 -12.07 1.41 12.09
N LEU A 261 -11.98 2.41 12.98
CA LEU A 261 -10.80 3.24 13.15
C LEU A 261 -9.60 2.38 13.55
N PHE A 262 -9.80 1.42 14.45
CA PHE A 262 -8.78 0.44 14.84
C PHE A 262 -8.26 -0.32 13.62
N LEU A 263 -9.15 -0.88 12.80
CA LEU A 263 -8.77 -1.62 11.59
C LEU A 263 -8.00 -0.73 10.59
N VAL A 264 -8.45 0.50 10.37
CA VAL A 264 -7.78 1.48 9.49
C VAL A 264 -6.40 1.87 10.00
N LEU A 265 -6.25 2.12 11.31
CA LEU A 265 -4.97 2.50 11.91
C LEU A 265 -3.96 1.34 11.85
N ASN A 266 -4.39 0.10 12.04
CA ASN A 266 -3.54 -1.08 11.90
C ASN A 266 -3.04 -1.25 10.47
N LEU A 267 -3.94 -1.12 9.48
CA LEU A 267 -3.57 -1.13 8.07
C LEU A 267 -2.58 -0.01 7.72
N ALA A 268 -2.83 1.21 8.23
CA ALA A 268 -1.94 2.34 8.03
C ALA A 268 -0.54 2.09 8.64
N ALA A 269 -0.46 1.53 9.84
CA ALA A 269 0.81 1.19 10.49
C ALA A 269 1.62 0.17 9.67
N LEU A 270 0.97 -0.87 9.15
CA LEU A 270 1.59 -1.87 8.28
C LEU A 270 2.12 -1.24 6.98
N ILE A 271 1.30 -0.46 6.28
CA ILE A 271 1.68 0.19 5.02
C ILE A 271 2.82 1.20 5.21
N LEU A 272 2.72 2.05 6.23
CA LEU A 272 3.72 3.09 6.50
C LEU A 272 5.06 2.49 6.92
N SER A 273 5.06 1.48 7.79
CA SER A 273 6.29 0.83 8.25
C SER A 273 7.04 0.16 7.08
N MET A 274 6.33 -0.59 6.22
CA MET A 274 6.89 -1.17 5.01
C MET A 274 7.44 -0.09 4.08
N SER A 275 6.67 0.99 3.84
CA SER A 275 7.05 2.06 2.92
C SER A 275 8.33 2.77 3.36
N PHE A 276 8.46 3.10 4.65
CA PHE A 276 9.65 3.76 5.18
C PHE A 276 10.89 2.85 5.14
N PHE A 277 10.74 1.59 5.52
CA PHE A 277 11.85 0.63 5.50
C PHE A 277 12.31 0.31 4.09
N LEU A 278 11.37 0.08 3.18
CA LEU A 278 11.67 -0.17 1.77
C LEU A 278 12.35 1.05 1.15
N GLY A 279 11.85 2.26 1.40
CA GLY A 279 12.44 3.49 0.86
C GLY A 279 13.88 3.73 1.34
N LYS A 280 14.20 3.38 2.59
CA LYS A 280 15.59 3.43 3.09
C LYS A 280 16.44 2.29 2.55
N SER A 281 15.90 1.08 2.46
CA SER A 281 16.59 -0.08 1.88
C SER A 281 16.97 0.17 0.42
N GLN A 282 16.04 0.71 -0.38
CA GLN A 282 16.29 1.08 -1.77
C GLN A 282 17.46 2.06 -1.89
N LYS A 283 17.51 3.12 -1.06
CA LYS A 283 18.61 4.09 -1.07
C LYS A 283 19.97 3.44 -0.74
N ILE A 284 20.01 2.59 0.29
CA ILE A 284 21.23 1.88 0.69
C ILE A 284 21.71 0.93 -0.41
N ILE A 285 20.77 0.20 -1.02
CA ILE A 285 21.06 -0.75 -2.10
C ILE A 285 21.54 0.02 -3.35
N GLN A 286 20.92 1.15 -3.69
CA GLN A 286 21.37 2.01 -4.78
C GLN A 286 22.78 2.57 -4.52
N ALA A 287 23.07 3.05 -3.31
CA ALA A 287 24.42 3.50 -2.94
C ALA A 287 25.46 2.37 -3.09
N ARG A 288 25.09 1.14 -2.71
CA ARG A 288 25.97 -0.03 -2.90
C ARG A 288 26.29 -0.30 -4.37
N PHE A 289 25.28 -0.36 -5.22
CA PHE A 289 25.46 -0.80 -6.61
C PHE A 289 25.89 0.31 -7.57
N ASN A 290 25.56 1.57 -7.28
CA ASN A 290 25.91 2.71 -8.13
C ASN A 290 27.16 3.46 -7.65
N GLU A 291 27.39 3.53 -6.34
CA GLU A 291 28.46 4.35 -5.73
C GLU A 291 29.55 3.48 -5.09
N GLY A 292 29.35 2.16 -5.05
CA GLY A 292 30.32 1.20 -4.51
C GLY A 292 30.38 1.19 -2.97
N GLU A 293 29.51 1.94 -2.29
CA GLU A 293 29.52 2.04 -0.83
C GLU A 293 29.28 0.67 -0.17
N PRO A 294 30.10 0.24 0.80
CA PRO A 294 29.89 -1.04 1.45
C PRO A 294 28.64 -1.01 2.34
N ILE A 295 27.80 -2.05 2.26
CA ILE A 295 26.58 -2.22 3.08
C ILE A 295 26.89 -2.11 4.58
N ALA A 296 28.12 -2.48 4.98
CA ALA A 296 28.62 -2.39 6.35
C ALA A 296 28.47 -0.98 6.97
N LYS A 297 28.57 0.09 6.17
CA LYS A 297 28.36 1.48 6.63
C LYS A 297 26.93 1.73 7.15
N HIS A 298 25.97 0.92 6.72
CA HIS A 298 24.56 1.05 7.11
C HIS A 298 24.11 -0.07 8.06
N THR A 299 25.05 -0.79 8.70
CA THR A 299 24.75 -1.85 9.67
C THR A 299 23.79 -1.41 10.77
N ARG A 300 23.90 -0.16 11.25
CA ARG A 300 22.97 0.39 12.25
C ARG A 300 21.53 0.40 11.76
N PHE A 301 21.30 0.69 10.47
CA PHE A 301 19.96 0.65 9.89
C PHE A 301 19.39 -0.76 9.89
N PHE A 302 20.16 -1.78 9.49
CA PHE A 302 19.65 -3.15 9.50
C PHE A 302 19.48 -3.70 10.91
N LYS A 303 20.43 -3.42 11.81
CA LYS A 303 20.40 -3.89 13.20
C LYS A 303 19.19 -3.37 13.98
N TRP A 304 18.78 -2.11 13.75
CA TRP A 304 17.65 -1.50 14.47
C TRP A 304 16.39 -1.39 13.64
N GLY A 305 16.51 -1.18 12.34
CA GLY A 305 15.39 -1.04 11.41
C GLY A 305 14.62 -2.33 11.21
N VAL A 306 15.30 -3.49 11.13
CA VAL A 306 14.60 -4.78 10.99
C VAL A 306 13.75 -5.07 12.23
N PRO A 307 14.30 -5.05 13.47
CA PRO A 307 13.47 -5.21 14.66
C PRO A 307 12.38 -4.14 14.80
N ALA A 308 12.66 -2.89 14.46
CA ALA A 308 11.66 -1.82 14.55
C ALA A 308 10.48 -2.04 13.60
N VAL A 309 10.72 -2.45 12.36
CA VAL A 309 9.64 -2.76 11.42
C VAL A 309 8.85 -3.97 11.87
N LEU A 310 9.52 -5.04 12.29
CA LEU A 310 8.84 -6.22 12.82
C LEU A 310 8.00 -5.88 14.05
N LEU A 311 8.53 -5.06 14.96
CA LEU A 311 7.79 -4.59 16.14
C LEU A 311 6.55 -3.79 15.74
N VAL A 312 6.68 -2.84 14.81
CA VAL A 312 5.52 -2.04 14.33
C VAL A 312 4.48 -2.92 13.65
N GLN A 313 4.90 -3.98 12.93
CA GLN A 313 3.96 -4.90 12.31
C GLN A 313 3.29 -5.82 13.33
N VAL A 314 4.03 -6.32 14.32
CA VAL A 314 3.52 -7.23 15.36
C VAL A 314 2.68 -6.49 16.41
N PHE A 315 2.93 -5.21 16.63
CA PHE A 315 2.23 -4.40 17.64
C PHE A 315 0.69 -4.42 17.48
N PRO A 316 0.10 -4.24 16.28
CA PRO A 316 -1.31 -4.49 16.00
C PRO A 316 -1.85 -5.82 16.54
N LEU A 317 -1.10 -6.91 16.38
CA LEU A 317 -1.49 -8.24 16.81
C LEU A 317 -1.49 -8.35 18.34
N VAL A 318 -0.44 -7.83 18.98
CA VAL A 318 -0.36 -7.78 20.45
C VAL A 318 -1.50 -6.95 21.02
N PHE A 319 -1.79 -5.80 20.40
CA PHE A 319 -2.89 -4.95 20.82
C PHE A 319 -4.24 -5.63 20.64
N ALA A 320 -4.48 -6.31 19.50
CA ALA A 320 -5.73 -7.04 19.25
C ALA A 320 -5.98 -8.13 20.30
N HIS A 321 -4.98 -8.95 20.63
CA HIS A 321 -5.11 -9.98 21.67
C HIS A 321 -5.28 -9.39 23.07
N LEU A 322 -4.60 -8.28 23.37
CA LEU A 322 -4.77 -7.60 24.65
C LEU A 322 -6.18 -7.00 24.79
N GLY A 323 -6.69 -6.40 23.71
CA GLY A 323 -8.04 -5.87 23.61
C GLY A 323 -9.08 -6.98 23.81
N GLU A 324 -8.97 -8.08 23.08
CA GLU A 324 -9.84 -9.26 23.23
C GLU A 324 -9.86 -9.77 24.68
N PHE A 325 -8.68 -9.97 25.29
CA PHE A 325 -8.58 -10.40 26.69
C PHE A 325 -9.23 -9.42 27.68
N ILE A 326 -9.10 -8.11 27.45
CA ILE A 326 -9.74 -7.09 28.29
C ILE A 326 -11.26 -7.11 28.08
N LEU A 327 -11.71 -7.17 26.83
CA LEU A 327 -13.12 -7.21 26.46
C LEU A 327 -13.81 -8.44 27.04
N ASP A 328 -13.20 -9.63 26.95
CA ASP A 328 -13.74 -10.86 27.52
C ASP A 328 -13.93 -10.73 29.03
N LYS A 329 -12.94 -10.19 29.75
CA LYS A 329 -13.06 -9.96 31.20
C LYS A 329 -14.11 -8.91 31.56
N VAL A 330 -14.27 -7.87 30.73
CA VAL A 330 -15.29 -6.84 30.94
C VAL A 330 -16.67 -7.44 30.68
N ASN A 331 -16.84 -8.18 29.59
CA ASN A 331 -18.09 -8.84 29.23
C ASN A 331 -18.48 -9.90 30.26
N GLU A 332 -17.56 -10.74 30.71
CA GLU A 332 -17.79 -11.74 31.75
C GLU A 332 -18.29 -11.08 33.04
N ARG A 333 -17.67 -9.96 33.47
CA ARG A 333 -18.13 -9.21 34.64
C ARG A 333 -19.47 -8.50 34.46
N LEU A 334 -19.78 -8.05 33.25
CA LEU A 334 -21.02 -7.31 32.96
C LEU A 334 -22.21 -8.25 32.74
N LEU A 335 -21.96 -9.46 32.26
CA LEU A 335 -22.98 -10.44 31.89
C LEU A 335 -23.10 -11.59 32.91
N SER A 336 -22.18 -11.71 33.87
CA SER A 336 -22.26 -12.74 34.92
C SER A 336 -23.57 -12.61 35.70
N GLY A 337 -24.43 -13.63 35.62
CA GLY A 337 -25.69 -13.71 36.35
C GLY A 337 -26.90 -13.05 35.65
N VAL A 338 -26.71 -12.50 34.45
CA VAL A 338 -27.77 -11.90 33.63
C VAL A 338 -28.45 -13.00 32.80
N LYS A 339 -29.77 -13.18 32.98
CA LYS A 339 -30.57 -14.19 32.27
C LYS A 339 -31.59 -13.60 31.28
N ASP A 340 -31.95 -12.33 31.46
CA ASP A 340 -32.96 -11.63 30.66
C ASP A 340 -32.37 -10.41 29.95
N ALA A 341 -32.78 -10.16 28.70
CA ALA A 341 -32.26 -9.09 27.84
C ALA A 341 -32.46 -7.67 28.42
N GLU A 342 -33.49 -7.47 29.24
CA GLU A 342 -33.77 -6.20 29.94
C GLU A 342 -32.78 -5.91 31.08
N SER A 343 -32.13 -6.95 31.62
CA SER A 343 -31.16 -6.83 32.71
C SER A 343 -29.71 -6.62 32.25
N VAL A 344 -29.48 -6.60 30.93
CA VAL A 344 -28.17 -6.38 30.33
C VAL A 344 -27.78 -4.90 30.47
N PRO A 345 -26.57 -4.58 30.99
CA PRO A 345 -26.08 -3.21 31.08
C PRO A 345 -25.59 -2.69 29.71
N TRP A 346 -26.52 -2.55 28.76
CA TRP A 346 -26.25 -2.25 27.35
C TRP A 346 -25.33 -1.06 27.12
N THR A 347 -25.54 0.05 27.84
CA THR A 347 -24.69 1.25 27.74
C THR A 347 -23.23 0.97 28.08
N LYS A 348 -22.96 0.14 29.09
CA LYS A 348 -21.58 -0.22 29.48
C LYS A 348 -20.96 -1.17 28.45
N LEU A 349 -21.77 -2.07 27.89
CA LEU A 349 -21.34 -3.01 26.85
C LEU A 349 -20.99 -2.27 25.55
N MET A 350 -21.78 -1.26 25.15
CA MET A 350 -21.50 -0.42 23.98
C MET A 350 -20.27 0.49 24.16
N ILE A 351 -20.01 0.98 25.37
CA ILE A 351 -18.80 1.77 25.70
C ILE A 351 -17.54 0.90 25.70
N ALA A 352 -17.67 -0.42 25.90
CA ALA A 352 -16.53 -1.32 25.86
C ALA A 352 -16.02 -1.53 24.41
N GLY A 353 -16.87 -1.45 23.39
CA GLY A 353 -16.48 -1.79 22.01
C GLY A 353 -15.39 -0.98 21.30
N PRO A 354 -15.16 0.29 21.65
CA PRO A 354 -13.99 1.04 21.17
C PRO A 354 -12.63 0.61 21.76
N LEU A 355 -12.60 -0.23 22.80
CA LEU A 355 -11.37 -0.79 23.40
C LEU A 355 -10.88 -1.99 22.59
#